data_AF-A0A2S4PI66-F1
#
_entry.id   AF-A0A2S4PI66-F1
#
_cell.length_a   1.000
_cell.length_b   1.000
_cell.length_c   1.000
_cell.angle_alpha   90.00
_cell.angle_beta   90.00
_cell.angle_gamma   90.00
#
_symmetry.space_group_name_H-M   'P 1'
#
loop_
_entity.id
_entity.type
_entity.pdbx_description
1 polymer ?
#
loop_
_entity_poly.entity_id
_entity_poly.type
_entity_poly.pdbx_seq_one_letter_code
_entity_poly.pdbx_strand_id
1 'polypeptide(L)' 'MVHGPCGVDHLNSPCFRDGKCSKAYPKRWCEATILRDNSYPEYARPNNGVTWEKNGIVFDNR' A
#
# COMPACT_ATOMS: atom_id res chain seq x y z
N MET A 1 -0.98 -9.59 -4.83
CA MET A 1 0.39 -9.04 -4.65
C MET A 1 0.34 -8.06 -3.50
N VAL A 2 1.03 -8.36 -2.40
CA VAL A 2 1.21 -7.43 -1.28
C VAL A 2 2.37 -6.51 -1.60
N HIS A 3 2.23 -5.20 -1.35
CA HIS A 3 3.35 -4.28 -1.51
C HIS A 3 4.40 -4.60 -0.46
N GLY A 4 5.65 -4.82 -0.90
CA GLY A 4 6.77 -4.99 0.02
C GLY A 4 7.05 -3.68 0.77
N PRO A 5 7.80 -3.74 1.88
CA PRO A 5 8.14 -2.56 2.64
C PRO A 5 9.00 -1.62 1.76
N CYS A 6 8.68 -0.33 1.81
CA CYS A 6 9.37 0.71 1.07
C CYS A 6 9.33 2.00 1.88
N GLY A 7 10.34 2.85 1.75
CA GLY A 7 10.43 4.04 2.59
C GLY A 7 11.88 4.44 2.85
N VAL A 8 12.04 5.36 3.79
CA VAL A 8 13.36 5.81 4.26
C VAL A 8 14.20 4.68 4.85
N ASP A 9 13.55 3.69 5.48
CA ASP A 9 14.22 2.50 6.03
C ASP A 9 14.48 1.42 4.97
N HIS A 10 13.91 1.58 3.77
CA HIS A 10 13.97 0.62 2.67
C HIS A 10 14.31 1.34 1.35
N LEU A 11 15.43 2.07 1.35
CA LEU A 11 15.93 2.84 0.19
C LEU A 11 16.20 1.99 -1.05
N ASN A 12 16.51 0.71 -0.85
CA ASN A 12 16.77 -0.24 -1.94
C ASN A 12 15.49 -0.72 -2.64
N SER A 13 14.30 -0.38 -2.12
CA SER A 13 13.04 -0.77 -2.75
C SER A 13 12.88 -0.02 -4.08
N PRO A 14 12.72 -0.71 -5.22
CA PRO A 14 12.69 -0.09 -6.55
C PRO A 14 11.53 0.89 -6.75
N CYS A 15 10.49 0.78 -5.91
CA CYS A 15 9.37 1.71 -5.89
C CYS A 15 9.68 3.03 -5.17
N PHE A 16 10.64 3.09 -4.25
CA PHE A 16 10.95 4.28 -3.46
C PHE A 16 11.91 5.19 -4.23
N ARG A 17 11.40 6.33 -4.73
CA ARG A 17 12.15 7.31 -5.51
C ARG A 17 11.74 8.72 -5.11
N ASP A 18 12.67 9.67 -5.11
CA ASP A 18 12.43 11.06 -4.74
C ASP A 18 11.77 11.23 -3.35
N GLY A 19 12.16 10.39 -2.38
CA GLY A 19 11.62 10.41 -1.02
C GLY A 19 10.19 9.87 -0.88
N LYS A 20 9.61 9.29 -1.94
CA LYS A 20 8.24 8.75 -1.93
C LYS A 20 8.12 7.41 -2.63
N CYS A 21 7.14 6.60 -2.24
CA CYS A 21 6.77 5.44 -3.02
C CYS A 21 6.10 5.89 -4.33
N SER A 22 6.66 5.51 -5.47
CA SER A 22 6.10 5.75 -6.81
C SER A 22 4.72 5.12 -7.02
N LYS A 23 4.34 4.14 -6.19
CA LYS A 23 3.00 3.53 -6.16
C LYS A 23 2.09 4.16 -5.11
N ALA A 24 2.56 5.18 -4.38
CA ALA A 24 1.86 5.89 -3.31
C ALA A 24 1.38 4.97 -2.18
N TYR A 25 2.29 4.13 -1.66
CA TYR A 25 2.10 3.41 -0.42
C TYR A 25 2.66 4.19 0.78
N PRO A 26 2.08 4.03 1.98
CA PRO A 26 0.83 3.30 2.25
C PRO A 26 -0.38 4.00 1.61
N LYS A 27 -1.33 3.24 1.05
CA LYS A 27 -2.55 3.81 0.47
C LYS A 27 -3.48 4.27 1.57
N ARG A 28 -4.43 5.13 1.21
CA ARG A 28 -5.56 5.43 2.08
C ARG A 28 -6.45 4.19 2.24
N TRP A 29 -7.09 4.10 3.39
CA TRP A 29 -8.20 3.17 3.61
C TRP A 29 -9.33 3.45 2.62
N CYS A 30 -10.00 2.40 2.19
CA CYS A 30 -11.11 2.46 1.24
C CYS A 30 -12.08 1.32 1.55
N GLU A 31 -13.23 1.61 2.16
CA GLU A 31 -14.15 0.55 2.62
C GLU A 31 -14.75 -0.28 1.46
N ALA A 32 -14.85 0.30 0.26
CA ALA A 32 -15.40 -0.36 -0.93
C ALA A 32 -14.55 -0.09 -2.17
N THR A 33 -14.70 -0.94 -3.20
CA THR A 33 -14.05 -0.71 -4.49
C THR A 33 -14.78 0.43 -5.22
N ILE A 34 -14.05 1.48 -5.58
CA ILE A 34 -14.59 2.66 -6.28
C ILE A 34 -14.15 2.62 -7.74
N LEU A 35 -15.13 2.57 -8.64
CA LEU A 35 -14.95 2.77 -10.07
C LEU A 35 -15.18 4.25 -10.36
N ARG A 36 -14.18 4.96 -10.90
CA ARG A 36 -14.35 6.33 -11.38
C ARG A 36 -14.18 6.37 -12.89
N ASP A 37 -14.90 7.28 -13.53
CA ASP A 37 -14.79 7.48 -14.96
C ASP A 37 -13.36 7.87 -15.34
N ASN A 38 -12.82 7.20 -16.36
CA ASN A 38 -11.45 7.38 -16.87
C ASN A 38 -10.33 7.15 -15.83
N SER A 39 -10.57 6.40 -14.74
CA SER A 39 -9.51 5.99 -13.82
C SER A 39 -9.42 4.48 -13.66
N TYR A 40 -8.28 4.01 -13.16
CA TYR A 40 -8.19 2.65 -12.64
C TYR A 40 -9.12 2.49 -11.43
N PRO A 41 -9.70 1.29 -11.22
CA PRO A 41 -10.49 1.02 -10.02
C PRO A 41 -9.65 1.21 -8.76
N GLU A 42 -10.20 1.91 -7.78
CA GLU A 42 -9.64 1.99 -6.44
C GLU A 42 -10.21 0.84 -5.63
N TYR A 43 -9.45 -0.24 -5.48
CA TYR A 43 -9.89 -1.43 -4.76
C TYR A 43 -10.09 -1.17 -3.26
N ALA A 44 -11.06 -1.90 -2.69
CA ALA A 44 -11.34 -1.91 -1.27
C ALA A 44 -10.07 -2.27 -0.45
N ARG A 45 -9.77 -1.40 0.50
CA ARG A 45 -8.82 -1.53 1.60
C ARG A 45 -9.54 -1.17 2.91
N PRO A 46 -10.47 -2.01 3.41
CA PRO A 46 -11.19 -1.70 4.65
C PRO A 46 -10.25 -1.73 5.86
N ASN A 47 -10.47 -0.81 6.80
CA ASN A 47 -9.76 -0.82 8.08
C ASN A 47 -10.44 -1.80 9.05
N ASN A 48 -10.31 -3.09 8.78
CA ASN A 48 -10.90 -4.17 9.58
C ASN A 48 -9.94 -4.73 10.66
N GLY A 49 -8.80 -4.08 10.87
CA GLY A 49 -7.78 -4.52 11.84
C GLY A 49 -7.02 -5.79 11.44
N VAL A 50 -7.23 -6.32 10.22
CA VAL A 50 -6.50 -7.50 9.75
C VAL A 50 -5.06 -7.10 9.45
N THR A 51 -4.13 -7.75 10.14
CA THR A 51 -2.69 -7.62 9.93
C THR A 51 -2.06 -8.98 9.68
N TRP A 52 -0.95 -9.01 8.95
CA TRP A 52 -0.14 -10.21 8.81
C TRP A 52 1.34 -9.89 8.99
N GLU A 53 2.10 -10.84 9.50
CA GLU A 53 3.54 -10.69 9.70
C GLU A 53 4.31 -11.41 8.59
N LYS A 54 5.37 -10.77 8.09
CA LYS A 54 6.35 -11.42 7.23
C LYS A 54 7.74 -10.89 7.55
N ASN A 55 8.67 -11.78 7.86
CA ASN A 55 10.06 -11.46 8.22
C ASN A 55 10.16 -10.42 9.37
N GLY A 56 9.31 -10.51 10.40
CA GLY A 56 9.29 -9.58 11.53
C GLY A 56 8.64 -8.21 11.23
N ILE A 57 8.09 -8.01 10.03
CA ILE A 57 7.38 -6.80 9.64
C ILE A 57 5.89 -7.08 9.65
N VAL A 58 5.13 -6.27 10.39
CA VAL A 58 3.67 -6.31 10.42
C VAL A 58 3.13 -5.45 9.29
N PHE A 59 2.29 -6.05 8.46
CA PHE A 59 1.59 -5.39 7.36
C PHE A 59 0.11 -5.27 7.70
N ASP A 60 -0.47 -4.17 7.25
CA ASP A 60 -1.92 -3.98 7.23
C ASP A 60 -2.38 -3.82 5.78
N ASN A 61 -3.68 -3.61 5.58
CA ASN A 61 -4.27 -3.53 4.25
C ASN A 61 -4.11 -2.13 3.58
N ARG A 62 -3.14 -1.30 4.00
CA ARG A 62 -2.78 -0.03 3.34
C ARG A 62 -1.74 -0.19 2.23
#